data_AF-A0A7J2RC58-F1
#
_entry.id   AF-A0A7J2RC58-F1
#
_cell.length_a   1.000
_cell.length_b   1.000
_cell.length_c   1.000
_cell.angle_alpha   90.00
_cell.angle_beta   90.00
_cell.angle_gamma   90.00
#
_symmetry.space_group_name_H-M   'P 1'
#
loop_
_entity.id
_entity.type
_entity.pdbx_description
1 polymer ?
#
loop_
_entity_poly.entity_id
_entity_poly.type
_entity_poly.pdbx_seq_one_letter_code
_entity_poly.pdbx_strand_id
1 'polypeptide(L)'
;MNDSQENKGNVEKLEESKLSDVDKDGKPKSRIKEKLGSSKEKLGKFTAKVKVKAVESKEKAKLKLEKRKERKEIEGAEKEEKKKIEKEAKEKAEKEEKERAERERINVEARRKALREARVKAEKEEKAEREAREKTLKEADEKMTKYLTKKEVENKSKRTKRIICPICGNINAGTRSSCTKCYSPLN
;
A
#
# COMPACT_ATOMS: atom_id res chain seq x y z
N MET A 1 -20.83 -22.03 -6.85
CA MET A 1 -21.78 -22.42 -7.91
C MET A 1 -23.14 -21.93 -7.47
N ASN A 2 -23.66 -20.88 -8.12
CA ASN A 2 -24.99 -20.34 -7.89
C ASN A 2 -25.51 -19.90 -9.26
N ASP A 3 -26.60 -20.53 -9.68
CA ASP A 3 -27.37 -20.22 -10.87
C ASP A 3 -28.16 -18.91 -10.68
N SER A 4 -28.28 -18.10 -11.74
CA SER A 4 -29.46 -17.24 -11.95
C SER A 4 -29.51 -16.69 -13.38
N GLN A 5 -30.37 -17.33 -14.18
CA GLN A 5 -31.42 -16.77 -15.02
C GLN A 5 -31.10 -15.59 -15.97
N GLU A 6 -30.99 -15.92 -17.26
CA GLU A 6 -31.17 -14.99 -18.38
C GLU A 6 -32.67 -14.77 -18.67
N ASN A 7 -33.07 -13.50 -18.73
CA ASN A 7 -34.41 -13.05 -19.05
C ASN A 7 -34.53 -12.67 -20.54
N LYS A 8 -35.66 -13.06 -21.13
CA LYS A 8 -36.03 -12.97 -22.56
C LYS A 8 -36.57 -11.59 -22.96
N GLY A 9 -36.57 -11.34 -24.26
CA GLY A 9 -37.48 -10.41 -24.98
C GLY A 9 -36.72 -9.50 -25.94
N ASN A 10 -37.15 -9.20 -27.17
CA ASN A 10 -38.40 -9.43 -27.88
C ASN A 10 -38.09 -9.13 -29.37
N VAL A 11 -38.44 -9.99 -30.33
CA VAL A 11 -38.36 -9.67 -31.78
C VAL A 11 -39.69 -10.05 -32.40
N GLU A 12 -40.58 -9.06 -32.53
CA GLU A 12 -41.76 -9.12 -33.38
C GLU A 12 -41.34 -9.21 -34.85
N LYS A 13 -41.73 -10.31 -35.51
CA LYS A 13 -41.81 -10.40 -36.97
C LYS A 13 -43.26 -10.16 -37.35
N LEU A 14 -43.51 -9.06 -38.06
CA LEU A 14 -44.73 -8.86 -38.81
C LEU A 14 -44.51 -9.36 -40.24
N GLU A 15 -45.38 -10.27 -40.68
CA GLU A 15 -45.51 -10.74 -42.06
C GLU A 15 -45.96 -9.61 -43.00
N GLU A 16 -45.72 -9.76 -44.30
CA GLU A 16 -46.79 -9.79 -45.32
C GLU A 16 -46.23 -10.02 -46.75
N SER A 17 -46.46 -11.24 -47.22
CA SER A 17 -47.11 -11.63 -48.50
C SER A 17 -47.13 -10.68 -49.72
N LYS A 18 -46.78 -11.25 -50.90
CA LYS A 18 -47.55 -11.22 -52.17
C LYS A 18 -46.78 -12.01 -53.26
N LEU A 19 -47.27 -13.21 -53.60
CA LEU A 19 -48.17 -13.51 -54.75
C LEU A 19 -47.45 -13.49 -56.10
N SER A 20 -47.08 -14.69 -56.53
CA SER A 20 -46.72 -15.07 -57.89
C SER A 20 -47.90 -15.81 -58.52
N ASP A 21 -48.32 -15.43 -59.72
CA ASP A 21 -49.13 -16.29 -60.58
C ASP A 21 -48.62 -16.23 -62.02
N VAL A 22 -48.47 -17.43 -62.57
CA VAL A 22 -47.93 -17.79 -63.89
C VAL A 22 -49.10 -18.13 -64.81
N ASP A 23 -48.96 -17.77 -66.08
CA ASP A 23 -49.88 -18.04 -67.19
C ASP A 23 -50.28 -19.51 -67.38
N LYS A 24 -51.47 -19.74 -67.96
CA LYS A 24 -51.78 -20.97 -68.71
C LYS A 24 -52.67 -20.72 -69.94
N ASP A 25 -52.10 -21.16 -71.07
CA ASP A 25 -52.74 -21.76 -72.26
C ASP A 25 -53.18 -20.89 -73.48
N GLY A 26 -52.52 -21.15 -74.62
CA GLY A 26 -53.21 -21.34 -75.92
C GLY A 26 -53.23 -20.19 -76.94
N LYS A 27 -52.18 -20.07 -77.76
CA LYS A 27 -52.00 -19.12 -78.89
C LYS A 27 -52.66 -19.64 -80.21
N PRO A 28 -52.83 -18.91 -81.36
CA PRO A 28 -53.09 -17.48 -81.68
C PRO A 28 -54.18 -17.23 -82.79
N LYS A 29 -54.71 -16.00 -82.91
CA LYS A 29 -54.41 -15.03 -84.02
C LYS A 29 -55.43 -13.88 -84.14
N SER A 30 -54.84 -12.70 -84.29
CA SER A 30 -55.21 -11.60 -85.19
C SER A 30 -55.78 -10.31 -84.58
N ARG A 31 -55.31 -9.20 -85.16
CA ARG A 31 -55.63 -7.79 -84.95
C ARG A 31 -55.00 -7.09 -83.74
N ILE A 32 -53.69 -6.91 -83.83
CA ILE A 32 -53.00 -5.77 -83.19
C ILE A 32 -53.13 -4.58 -84.15
N LYS A 33 -54.20 -3.80 -83.98
CA LYS A 33 -54.22 -2.38 -84.32
C LYS A 33 -54.51 -1.64 -83.02
N GLU A 34 -53.85 -0.49 -82.88
CA GLU A 34 -53.87 0.44 -81.76
C GLU A 34 -52.83 0.23 -80.65
N LYS A 35 -52.16 1.36 -80.35
CA LYS A 35 -51.25 1.65 -79.24
C LYS A 35 -49.76 1.37 -79.44
N LEU A 36 -49.23 1.74 -80.60
CA LEU A 36 -47.80 2.12 -80.76
C LEU A 36 -47.46 3.51 -80.17
N GLY A 37 -48.21 3.96 -79.15
CA GLY A 37 -48.05 5.28 -78.53
C GLY A 37 -47.53 5.28 -77.09
N SER A 38 -47.15 4.14 -76.48
CA SER A 38 -46.81 4.14 -75.03
C SER A 38 -45.42 3.61 -74.64
N SER A 39 -44.68 2.95 -75.53
CA SER A 39 -43.39 2.33 -75.15
C SER A 39 -42.21 3.30 -75.15
N LYS A 40 -42.14 4.25 -76.10
CA LYS A 40 -41.10 5.30 -76.14
C LYS A 40 -41.24 6.30 -74.99
N GLU A 41 -42.48 6.66 -74.64
CA GLU A 41 -42.77 7.58 -73.54
C GLU A 41 -42.50 6.96 -72.16
N LYS A 42 -42.77 5.65 -71.99
CA LYS A 42 -42.41 4.89 -70.79
C LYS A 42 -40.89 4.68 -70.66
N LEU A 43 -40.17 4.45 -71.75
CA LEU A 43 -38.69 4.40 -71.77
C LEU A 43 -38.06 5.76 -71.45
N GLY A 44 -38.63 6.87 -71.96
CA GLY A 44 -38.22 8.23 -71.61
C GLY A 44 -38.44 8.57 -70.13
N LYS A 45 -39.59 8.19 -69.56
CA LYS A 45 -39.90 8.35 -68.12
C LYS A 45 -39.03 7.46 -67.23
N PHE A 46 -38.71 6.23 -67.66
CA PHE A 46 -37.77 5.35 -66.93
C PHE A 46 -36.33 5.87 -66.97
N THR A 47 -35.83 6.30 -68.13
CA THR A 47 -34.47 6.84 -68.26
C THR A 47 -34.30 8.16 -67.50
N ALA A 48 -35.33 9.03 -67.48
CA ALA A 48 -35.35 10.22 -66.63
C ALA A 48 -35.36 9.87 -65.13
N LYS A 49 -36.20 8.91 -64.69
CA LYS A 49 -36.28 8.48 -63.28
C LYS A 49 -35.03 7.76 -62.80
N VAL A 50 -34.35 7.02 -63.69
CA VAL A 50 -33.05 6.40 -63.44
C VAL A 50 -31.94 7.46 -63.36
N LYS A 51 -31.94 8.49 -64.23
CA LYS A 51 -31.01 9.62 -64.13
C LYS A 51 -31.19 10.41 -62.83
N VAL A 52 -32.42 10.68 -62.41
CA VAL A 52 -32.71 11.37 -61.14
C VAL A 52 -32.23 10.53 -59.94
N LYS A 53 -32.52 9.22 -59.90
CA LYS A 53 -31.98 8.31 -58.87
C LYS A 53 -30.45 8.20 -58.91
N ALA A 54 -29.84 8.25 -60.08
CA ALA A 54 -28.38 8.23 -60.24
C ALA A 54 -27.72 9.52 -59.73
N VAL A 55 -28.40 10.67 -59.85
CA VAL A 55 -27.95 11.94 -59.27
C VAL A 55 -28.13 11.95 -57.75
N GLU A 56 -29.29 11.52 -57.22
CA GLU A 56 -29.54 11.40 -55.78
C GLU A 56 -28.58 10.43 -55.08
N SER A 57 -28.23 9.32 -55.73
CA SER A 57 -27.26 8.35 -55.20
C SER A 57 -25.83 8.88 -55.21
N LYS A 58 -25.45 9.67 -56.23
CA LYS A 58 -24.16 10.38 -56.25
C LYS A 58 -24.08 11.45 -55.15
N GLU A 59 -25.14 12.20 -54.91
CA GLU A 59 -25.18 13.18 -53.82
C GLU A 59 -25.12 12.52 -52.44
N LYS A 60 -25.89 11.44 -52.20
CA LYS A 60 -25.79 10.64 -50.97
C LYS A 60 -24.39 10.06 -50.76
N ALA A 61 -23.71 9.64 -51.82
CA ALA A 61 -22.35 9.13 -51.74
C ALA A 61 -21.35 10.23 -51.36
N LYS A 62 -21.45 11.42 -51.97
CA LYS A 62 -20.62 12.59 -51.61
C LYS A 62 -20.82 13.01 -50.16
N LEU A 63 -22.08 13.11 -49.72
CA LEU A 63 -22.43 13.54 -48.36
C LEU A 63 -21.99 12.51 -47.29
N LYS A 64 -22.02 11.20 -47.60
CA LYS A 64 -21.41 10.17 -46.74
C LYS A 64 -19.90 10.27 -46.67
N LEU A 65 -19.24 10.66 -47.75
CA LEU A 65 -17.78 10.78 -47.83
C LEU A 65 -17.30 12.00 -47.04
N GLU A 66 -18.04 13.11 -47.11
CA GLU A 66 -17.79 14.33 -46.35
C GLU A 66 -17.97 14.10 -44.84
N LYS A 67 -19.10 13.50 -44.42
CA LYS A 67 -19.33 13.11 -43.01
C LYS A 67 -18.27 12.16 -42.45
N ARG A 68 -17.64 11.33 -43.28
CA ARG A 68 -16.52 10.46 -42.87
C ARG A 68 -15.22 11.22 -42.67
N LYS A 69 -14.98 12.29 -43.43
CA LYS A 69 -13.80 13.15 -43.25
C LYS A 69 -13.93 13.98 -41.97
N GLU A 70 -15.09 14.60 -41.78
CA GLU A 70 -15.41 15.40 -40.60
C GLU A 70 -15.33 14.55 -39.30
N ARG A 71 -15.85 13.32 -39.31
CA ARG A 71 -15.68 12.39 -38.18
C ARG A 71 -14.22 12.05 -37.88
N LYS A 72 -13.37 11.90 -38.90
CA LYS A 72 -11.94 11.59 -38.70
C LYS A 72 -11.17 12.80 -38.15
N GLU A 73 -11.55 14.00 -38.55
CA GLU A 73 -10.96 15.23 -38.02
C GLU A 73 -11.35 15.45 -36.56
N ILE A 74 -12.63 15.26 -36.21
CA ILE A 74 -13.12 15.32 -34.82
C ILE A 74 -12.45 14.23 -33.96
N GLU A 75 -12.37 12.99 -34.45
CA GLU A 75 -11.70 11.89 -33.73
C GLU A 75 -10.19 12.15 -33.54
N GLY A 76 -9.54 12.79 -34.53
CA GLY A 76 -8.14 13.22 -34.43
C GLY A 76 -7.94 14.27 -33.34
N ALA A 77 -8.80 15.30 -33.33
CA ALA A 77 -8.78 16.37 -32.33
C ALA A 77 -9.07 15.83 -30.91
N GLU A 78 -10.08 14.97 -30.75
CA GLU A 78 -10.41 14.34 -29.45
C GLU A 78 -9.26 13.46 -28.93
N LYS A 79 -8.59 12.71 -29.82
CA LYS A 79 -7.42 11.90 -29.44
C LYS A 79 -6.24 12.76 -29.01
N GLU A 80 -6.02 13.90 -29.65
CA GLU A 80 -4.96 14.82 -29.27
C GLU A 80 -5.25 15.49 -27.94
N GLU A 81 -6.49 15.93 -27.72
CA GLU A 81 -6.94 16.53 -26.47
C GLU A 81 -6.88 15.53 -25.30
N LYS A 82 -7.36 14.29 -25.50
CA LYS A 82 -7.21 13.21 -24.50
C LYS A 82 -5.75 12.94 -24.17
N LYS A 83 -4.85 12.93 -25.15
CA LYS A 83 -3.41 12.76 -24.90
C LYS A 83 -2.81 13.93 -24.12
N LYS A 84 -3.26 15.16 -24.32
CA LYS A 84 -2.81 16.33 -23.54
C LYS A 84 -3.28 16.23 -22.10
N ILE A 85 -4.56 15.91 -21.89
CA ILE A 85 -5.13 15.72 -20.54
C ILE A 85 -4.44 14.56 -19.81
N GLU A 86 -4.19 13.43 -20.49
CA GLU A 86 -3.50 12.29 -19.88
C GLU A 86 -2.05 12.62 -19.49
N LYS A 87 -1.32 13.34 -20.34
CA LYS A 87 0.05 13.78 -20.03
C LYS A 87 0.07 14.74 -18.84
N GLU A 88 -0.83 15.71 -18.81
CA GLU A 88 -0.92 16.69 -17.73
C GLU A 88 -1.32 16.02 -16.40
N ALA A 89 -2.24 15.05 -16.45
CA ALA A 89 -2.63 14.27 -15.28
C ALA A 89 -1.46 13.42 -14.75
N LYS A 90 -0.71 12.76 -15.64
CA LYS A 90 0.49 11.99 -15.27
C LYS A 90 1.58 12.87 -14.68
N GLU A 91 1.84 14.04 -15.27
CA GLU A 91 2.85 14.97 -14.77
C GLU A 91 2.46 15.56 -13.41
N LYS A 92 1.18 15.89 -13.20
CA LYS A 92 0.68 16.34 -11.89
C LYS A 92 0.80 15.24 -10.84
N ALA A 93 0.43 14.01 -11.17
CA ALA A 93 0.56 12.86 -10.27
C ALA A 93 2.03 12.59 -9.90
N GLU A 94 2.95 12.64 -10.87
CA GLU A 94 4.38 12.42 -10.64
C GLU A 94 4.99 13.52 -9.76
N LYS A 95 4.62 14.80 -9.99
CA LYS A 95 5.06 15.92 -9.15
C LYS A 95 4.55 15.79 -7.71
N GLU A 96 3.28 15.43 -7.55
CA GLU A 96 2.68 15.24 -6.22
C GLU A 96 3.31 14.06 -5.48
N GLU A 97 3.60 12.95 -6.17
CA GLU A 97 4.29 11.80 -5.58
C GLU A 97 5.71 12.17 -5.15
N LYS A 98 6.47 12.89 -6.00
CA LYS A 98 7.82 13.38 -5.65
C LYS A 98 7.81 14.31 -4.45
N GLU A 99 6.86 15.24 -4.40
CA GLU A 99 6.73 16.17 -3.27
C GLU A 99 6.35 15.44 -1.98
N ARG A 100 5.44 14.46 -2.04
CA ARG A 100 5.09 13.61 -0.89
C ARG A 100 6.30 12.81 -0.42
N ALA A 101 7.05 12.18 -1.33
CA ALA A 101 8.25 11.42 -1.00
C ALA A 101 9.34 12.30 -0.37
N GLU A 102 9.53 13.53 -0.86
CA GLU A 102 10.47 14.49 -0.28
C GLU A 102 10.06 14.92 1.13
N ARG A 103 8.78 15.27 1.33
CA ARG A 103 8.24 15.61 2.66
C ARG A 103 8.37 14.45 3.64
N GLU A 104 8.14 13.21 3.19
CA GLU A 104 8.33 12.02 4.00
C GLU A 104 9.80 11.83 4.39
N ARG A 105 10.75 11.98 3.46
CA ARG A 105 12.18 11.90 3.77
C ARG A 105 12.60 12.91 4.83
N ILE A 106 12.16 14.17 4.70
CA ILE A 106 12.44 15.23 5.67
C ILE A 106 11.86 14.87 7.05
N ASN A 107 10.62 14.37 7.10
CA ASN A 107 9.99 13.96 8.36
C ASN A 107 10.71 12.75 9.01
N VAL A 108 11.08 11.75 8.22
CA VAL A 108 11.85 10.58 8.68
C VAL A 108 13.22 11.02 9.21
N GLU A 109 13.91 11.92 8.53
CA GLU A 109 15.20 12.44 8.98
C GLU A 109 15.07 13.25 10.28
N ALA A 110 14.06 14.12 10.39
CA ALA A 110 13.77 14.85 11.61
C ALA A 110 13.48 13.91 12.79
N ARG A 111 12.64 12.89 12.58
CA ARG A 111 12.35 11.84 13.59
C ARG A 111 13.61 11.07 13.98
N ARG A 112 14.44 10.71 13.00
CA ARG A 112 15.71 10.00 13.25
C ARG A 112 16.68 10.86 14.06
N LYS A 113 16.75 12.16 13.80
CA LYS A 113 17.56 13.10 14.58
C LYS A 113 17.05 13.22 16.01
N ALA A 114 15.75 13.43 16.19
CA ALA A 114 15.13 13.48 17.52
C ALA A 114 15.36 12.19 18.33
N LEU A 115 15.24 11.02 17.67
CA LEU A 115 15.51 9.73 18.30
C LEU A 115 16.99 9.59 18.73
N ARG A 116 17.93 10.02 17.87
CA ARG A 116 19.37 10.00 18.20
C ARG A 116 19.68 10.90 19.40
N GLU A 117 19.14 12.11 19.41
CA GLU A 117 19.34 13.05 20.53
C GLU A 117 18.75 12.51 21.83
N ALA A 118 17.54 11.93 21.78
CA ALA A 118 16.93 11.26 22.93
C ALA A 118 17.77 10.09 23.42
N ARG A 119 18.30 9.25 22.52
CA ARG A 119 19.16 8.12 22.88
C ARG A 119 20.47 8.57 23.53
N VAL A 120 21.11 9.60 22.99
CA VAL A 120 22.34 10.17 23.57
C VAL A 120 22.08 10.75 24.96
N LYS A 121 20.94 11.41 25.15
CA LYS A 121 20.55 11.92 26.47
C LYS A 121 20.31 10.79 27.47
N ALA A 122 19.56 9.76 27.08
CA ALA A 122 19.30 8.59 27.92
C ALA A 122 20.61 7.84 28.27
N GLU A 123 21.51 7.65 27.31
CA GLU A 123 22.80 6.99 27.54
C GLU A 123 23.70 7.78 28.51
N LYS A 124 23.70 9.11 28.42
CA LYS A 124 24.41 9.97 29.38
C LYS A 124 23.84 9.86 30.79
N GLU A 125 22.52 9.86 30.91
CA GLU A 125 21.82 9.73 32.19
C GLU A 125 22.07 8.35 32.81
N GLU A 126 21.95 7.28 32.03
CA GLU A 126 22.26 5.93 32.46
C GLU A 126 23.72 5.78 32.89
N LYS A 127 24.67 6.37 32.14
CA LYS A 127 26.09 6.35 32.51
C LYS A 127 26.34 7.09 33.83
N ALA A 128 25.72 8.25 34.03
CA ALA A 128 25.82 8.99 35.28
C ALA A 128 25.23 8.20 36.46
N GLU A 129 24.10 7.53 36.26
CA GLU A 129 23.49 6.67 37.27
C GLU A 129 24.37 5.47 37.62
N ARG A 130 24.93 4.78 36.61
CA ARG A 130 25.87 3.67 36.82
C ARG A 130 27.09 4.12 37.59
N GLU A 131 27.69 5.27 37.24
CA GLU A 131 28.85 5.80 37.94
C GLU A 131 28.52 6.16 39.40
N ALA A 132 27.35 6.75 39.65
CA ALA A 132 26.87 7.04 41.01
C ALA A 132 26.69 5.74 41.82
N ARG A 133 26.03 4.73 41.24
CA ARG A 133 25.87 3.41 41.88
C ARG A 133 27.22 2.76 42.17
N GLU A 134 28.17 2.79 41.22
CA GLU A 134 29.50 2.22 41.41
C GLU A 134 30.27 2.92 42.55
N LYS A 135 30.20 4.25 42.65
CA LYS A 135 30.79 4.99 43.77
C LYS A 135 30.18 4.57 45.10
N THR A 136 28.86 4.46 45.18
CA THR A 136 28.19 4.02 46.42
C THR A 136 28.57 2.59 46.82
N LEU A 137 28.74 1.68 45.85
CA LEU A 137 29.20 0.32 46.12
C LEU A 137 30.64 0.30 46.59
N LYS A 138 31.54 1.05 45.95
CA LYS A 138 32.94 1.16 46.37
C LYS A 138 33.08 1.73 47.78
N GLU A 139 32.31 2.76 48.13
CA GLU A 139 32.30 3.32 49.48
C GLU A 139 31.75 2.32 50.51
N ALA A 140 30.73 1.54 50.15
CA ALA A 140 30.18 0.49 51.02
C ALA A 140 31.20 -0.63 51.24
N ASP A 141 31.87 -1.08 50.18
CA ASP A 141 32.92 -2.10 50.24
C ASP A 141 34.10 -1.61 51.10
N GLU A 142 34.57 -0.37 50.92
CA GLU A 142 35.65 0.19 51.73
C GLU A 142 35.27 0.27 53.21
N LYS A 143 34.03 0.67 53.52
CA LYS A 143 33.51 0.67 54.90
C LYS A 143 33.46 -0.74 55.48
N MET A 144 33.01 -1.72 54.71
CA MET A 144 32.98 -3.12 55.12
C MET A 144 34.39 -3.67 55.35
N THR A 145 35.35 -3.38 54.47
CA THR A 145 36.75 -3.77 54.65
C THR A 145 37.36 -3.13 55.90
N LYS A 146 37.13 -1.83 56.15
CA LYS A 146 37.58 -1.16 57.38
C LYS A 146 36.97 -1.78 58.63
N TYR A 147 35.71 -2.17 58.59
CA TYR A 147 35.05 -2.86 59.70
C TYR A 147 35.65 -4.23 59.97
N LEU A 148 35.85 -5.05 58.92
CA LEU A 148 36.43 -6.39 59.05
C LEU A 148 37.86 -6.33 59.58
N THR A 149 38.70 -5.44 59.05
CA THR A 149 40.07 -5.24 59.53
C THR A 149 40.12 -4.77 60.99
N LYS A 150 39.25 -3.84 61.40
CA LYS A 150 39.15 -3.43 62.81
C LYS A 150 38.75 -4.59 63.71
N LYS A 151 37.77 -5.40 63.30
CA LYS A 151 37.32 -6.59 64.05
C LYS A 151 38.41 -7.65 64.15
N GLU A 152 39.21 -7.84 63.11
CA GLU A 152 40.38 -8.73 63.14
C GLU A 152 41.45 -8.25 64.13
N VAL A 153 41.77 -6.96 64.14
CA VAL A 153 42.73 -6.38 65.12
C VAL A 153 42.21 -6.55 66.54
N GLU A 154 40.93 -6.27 66.78
CA GLU A 154 40.29 -6.47 68.09
C GLU A 154 40.38 -7.94 68.51
N ASN A 155 40.06 -8.87 67.62
CA ASN A 155 40.16 -10.31 67.88
C ASN A 155 41.60 -10.76 68.14
N LYS A 156 42.58 -10.26 67.39
CA LYS A 156 44.01 -10.52 67.64
C LYS A 156 44.41 -10.01 69.03
N SER A 157 43.98 -8.81 69.41
CA SER A 157 44.27 -8.26 70.74
C SER A 157 43.66 -9.09 71.88
N LYS A 158 42.44 -9.61 71.70
CA LYS A 158 41.79 -10.50 72.68
C LYS A 158 42.54 -11.82 72.81
N ARG A 159 43.07 -12.37 71.71
CA ARG A 159 43.86 -13.62 71.69
C ARG A 159 45.22 -13.47 72.36
N THR A 160 45.87 -12.31 72.26
CA THR A 160 47.19 -12.07 72.86
C THR A 160 47.12 -11.73 74.35
N LYS A 161 45.99 -11.17 74.84
CA LYS A 161 45.76 -10.99 76.28
C LYS A 161 45.87 -12.33 77.01
N ARG A 162 46.50 -12.30 78.17
CA ARG A 162 46.61 -13.44 79.08
C ARG A 162 45.79 -13.17 80.32
N ILE A 163 45.01 -14.15 80.76
CA ILE A 163 44.21 -14.09 81.99
C ILE A 163 44.73 -15.16 82.94
N ILE A 164 45.07 -14.78 84.16
CA ILE A 164 45.54 -15.70 85.19
C ILE A 164 44.31 -16.25 85.93
N CYS A 165 44.20 -17.57 86.04
CA CYS A 165 43.11 -18.19 86.77
C CYS A 165 43.23 -17.89 88.27
N PRO A 166 42.19 -17.35 88.93
CA PRO A 166 42.27 -16.99 90.35
C PRO A 166 42.33 -18.23 91.27
N ILE A 167 41.89 -19.39 90.80
CA ILE A 167 41.83 -20.63 91.59
C ILE A 167 43.15 -21.39 91.57
N CYS A 168 43.75 -21.58 90.39
CA CYS A 168 44.91 -22.45 90.22
C CYS A 168 46.16 -21.74 89.65
N GLY A 169 46.10 -20.43 89.44
CA GLY A 169 47.21 -19.63 88.90
C GLY A 169 47.56 -19.89 87.44
N ASN A 170 46.86 -20.79 86.75
CA ASN A 170 47.16 -21.14 85.35
C ASN A 170 46.92 -19.95 84.40
N ILE A 171 47.82 -19.73 83.45
CA ILE A 171 47.74 -18.64 82.47
C ILE A 171 46.93 -19.10 81.25
N ASN A 172 45.81 -18.43 80.99
CA ASN A 172 44.89 -18.72 79.89
C ASN A 172 44.91 -17.61 78.82
N ALA A 173 44.43 -17.92 77.62
CA ALA A 173 44.19 -16.92 76.58
C ALA A 173 42.97 -16.06 76.92
N GLY A 174 43.03 -14.76 76.62
CA GLY A 174 42.01 -13.77 76.95
C GLY A 174 40.67 -13.95 76.24
N THR A 175 40.58 -14.88 75.29
CA THR A 175 39.33 -15.27 74.62
C THR A 175 38.61 -16.43 75.30
N ARG A 176 39.19 -17.06 76.33
CA ARG A 176 38.56 -18.18 77.04
C ARG A 176 37.70 -17.68 78.19
N SER A 177 36.50 -18.26 78.33
CA SER A 177 35.61 -18.04 79.47
C SER A 177 35.92 -18.97 80.66
N SER A 178 36.73 -20.01 80.48
CA SER A 178 37.07 -20.99 81.51
C SER A 178 38.54 -21.46 81.48
N CYS A 179 39.06 -21.83 82.65
CA CYS A 179 40.44 -22.24 82.83
C CYS A 179 40.72 -23.61 82.19
N THR A 180 41.83 -23.73 81.46
CA THR A 180 42.18 -25.00 80.77
C THR A 180 42.55 -26.12 81.72
N LYS A 181 42.93 -25.79 82.97
CA LYS A 181 43.46 -26.77 83.94
C LYS A 181 42.40 -27.23 84.94
N CYS A 182 41.61 -26.30 85.48
CA CYS A 182 40.60 -26.59 86.52
C CYS A 182 39.16 -26.29 86.09
N TYR A 183 38.94 -25.86 84.84
CA TYR A 183 37.63 -25.54 84.26
C TYR A 183 36.81 -24.45 84.97
N SER A 184 37.36 -23.79 86.00
CA SER A 184 36.72 -22.66 86.67
C SER A 184 36.54 -21.45 85.72
N PRO A 185 35.47 -20.64 85.88
CA PRO A 185 35.25 -19.43 85.09
C PRO A 185 36.41 -18.43 85.22
N LEU A 186 36.72 -17.70 84.14
CA LEU A 186 37.80 -16.71 84.03
C LEU A 186 37.31 -15.25 83.97
N ASN A 187 36.06 -15.01 84.38
CA ASN A 187 35.43 -13.68 84.36
C ASN A 187 36.21 -12.65 85.19
#